data_AF-B5VHF1-F1
#
_entry.id   AF-B5VHF1-F1
#
_cell.length_a   1.000
_cell.length_b   1.000
_cell.length_c   1.000
_cell.angle_alpha   90.00
_cell.angle_beta   90.00
_cell.angle_gamma   90.00
#
_symmetry.space_group_name_H-M   'P 1'
#
loop_
_entity.id
_entity.type
_entity.pdbx_description
1 polymer ?
#
loop_
_entity_poly.entity_id
_entity_poly.type
_entity_poly.pdbx_seq_one_letter_code
_entity_poly.pdbx_strand_id
1 'polypeptide(L)'
;CDSLLNTWRAQRQPDEACRLDYALIDPDFLQTVDAGVRFTERIPHLDCSVSDHFAYSCTLNIVPQGTESRPSTSVKRAKTHDRELILQRYSNYETMIECIHTYLKTAQRQKFFRGLHFWASILLLIASLVVTTFTANKAGWSSIFWVLFAIAVSISGTIDGAISFLFGRSEIRALSEVEQEVLDAEHHLQTFLSEK
;
A
#
# COMPACT_ATOMS: atom_id res chain seq x y z
N CYS A 1 13.65 7.89 9.34
CA CYS A 1 13.35 6.99 10.47
C CYS A 1 14.69 6.38 10.85
N ASP A 2 15.36 6.94 11.85
CA ASP A 2 16.82 6.83 11.93
C ASP A 2 17.25 5.82 13.00
N SER A 3 16.54 4.68 13.06
CA SER A 3 16.74 3.66 14.07
C SER A 3 17.13 2.33 13.43
N LEU A 4 18.29 1.81 13.83
CA LEU A 4 18.79 0.47 13.50
C LEU A 4 17.85 -0.67 13.95
N LEU A 5 16.85 -0.38 14.78
CA LEU A 5 15.87 -1.36 15.25
C LEU A 5 14.76 -1.64 14.22
N ASN A 6 14.64 -0.83 13.16
CA ASN A 6 13.59 -1.00 12.14
C ASN A 6 14.10 -1.72 10.86
N THR A 7 15.33 -2.23 10.85
CA THR A 7 15.84 -3.05 9.74
C THR A 7 15.91 -4.52 10.14
N TRP A 8 15.16 -5.38 9.45
CA TRP A 8 15.22 -6.83 9.68
C TRP A 8 16.54 -7.45 9.16
N ARG A 9 17.25 -6.76 8.27
CA ARG A 9 18.54 -7.18 7.72
C ARG A 9 19.67 -6.41 8.39
N ALA A 10 20.55 -7.12 9.08
CA ALA A 10 21.74 -6.56 9.75
C ALA A 10 22.70 -5.82 8.79
N GLN A 11 22.62 -6.08 7.48
CA GLN A 11 23.49 -5.52 6.45
C GLN A 11 22.87 -4.34 5.68
N ARG A 12 21.63 -3.93 6.00
CA ARG A 12 20.94 -2.81 5.32
C ARG A 12 21.18 -1.51 6.06
N GLN A 13 21.25 -0.41 5.31
CA GLN A 13 21.47 0.90 5.91
C GLN A 13 20.21 1.40 6.64
N PRO A 14 20.34 2.22 7.71
CA PRO A 14 19.20 2.69 8.51
C PRO A 14 18.16 3.50 7.72
N ASP A 15 18.58 4.18 6.65
CA ASP A 15 17.70 4.94 5.74
C ASP A 15 16.83 4.04 4.86
N GLU A 16 17.19 2.76 4.72
CA GLU A 16 16.37 1.75 4.05
C GLU A 16 15.27 1.18 4.96
N ALA A 17 15.24 1.55 6.25
CA ALA A 17 14.25 1.11 7.22
C ALA A 17 12.93 1.85 7.04
N CYS A 18 11.86 1.13 6.71
CA CYS A 18 10.51 1.69 6.62
C CYS A 18 9.70 1.36 7.88
N ARG A 19 9.10 2.36 8.53
CA ARG A 19 8.06 2.15 9.55
C ARG A 19 6.73 1.96 8.84
N LEU A 20 6.27 0.72 8.76
CA LEU A 20 5.04 0.35 8.05
C LEU A 20 3.88 0.02 8.99
N ASP A 21 4.18 -0.41 10.22
CA ASP A 21 3.18 -0.81 11.20
C ASP A 21 2.86 0.33 12.17
N TYR A 22 1.57 0.66 12.30
CA TYR A 22 1.07 1.75 13.14
C TYR A 22 -0.13 1.28 13.96
N ALA A 23 -0.14 1.65 15.24
CA ALA A 23 -1.36 1.65 16.06
C ALA A 23 -1.78 3.10 16.29
N LEU A 24 -2.87 3.50 15.64
CA LEU A 24 -3.48 4.81 15.85
C LEU A 24 -4.50 4.69 16.97
N ILE A 25 -4.36 5.52 18.01
CA ILE A 25 -5.25 5.52 19.17
C ILE A 25 -5.90 6.89 19.33
N ASP A 26 -7.08 6.90 19.95
CA ASP A 26 -7.73 8.14 20.35
C ASP A 26 -7.16 8.62 21.70
N PRO A 27 -6.41 9.74 21.74
CA PRO A 27 -5.79 10.23 22.98
C PRO A 27 -6.80 10.69 24.03
N ASP A 28 -8.06 10.94 23.65
CA ASP A 28 -9.09 11.38 24.58
C ASP A 28 -9.65 10.23 25.42
N PHE A 29 -9.53 8.99 24.92
CA PHE A 29 -10.02 7.78 25.60
C PHE A 29 -8.91 6.82 26.00
N LEU A 30 -7.76 6.86 25.33
CA LEU A 30 -6.69 5.89 25.49
C LEU A 30 -5.38 6.61 25.77
N GLN A 31 -4.79 6.32 26.93
CA GLN A 31 -3.46 6.77 27.29
C GLN A 31 -2.46 5.62 27.10
N THR A 32 -1.43 5.84 26.28
CA THR A 32 -0.32 4.88 26.15
C THR A 32 0.49 4.83 27.45
N VAL A 33 0.51 3.66 28.08
CA VAL A 33 1.32 3.38 29.28
C VAL A 33 2.69 2.85 28.89
N ASP A 34 2.71 1.91 27.94
CA ASP A 34 3.94 1.29 27.43
C ASP A 34 3.80 1.06 25.93
N ALA A 35 4.90 1.22 25.20
CA ALA A 35 4.99 0.90 23.79
C ALA A 35 6.38 0.37 23.47
N GLY A 36 6.46 -0.68 22.66
CA GLY A 36 7.72 -1.30 22.32
C GLY A 36 7.63 -2.24 21.15
N VAL A 37 8.79 -2.74 20.74
CA VAL A 37 8.93 -3.74 19.69
C VAL A 37 9.14 -5.12 20.35
N ARG A 38 8.66 -6.17 19.72
CA ARG A 38 8.70 -7.58 20.15
C ARG A 38 9.16 -8.46 18.99
N PHE A 39 9.60 -9.67 19.32
CA PHE A 39 10.16 -10.62 18.36
C PHE A 39 11.36 -10.05 17.58
N THR A 40 12.25 -9.37 18.30
CA THR A 40 13.49 -8.83 17.73
C THR A 40 14.61 -9.89 17.72
N GLU A 41 14.44 -10.95 18.50
CA GLU A 41 15.32 -12.10 18.56
C GLU A 41 15.22 -13.01 17.33
N ARG A 42 16.30 -13.76 17.07
CA ARG A 42 16.34 -14.79 16.05
C ARG A 42 15.88 -16.12 16.62
N ILE A 43 15.20 -16.92 15.80
CA ILE A 43 14.80 -18.27 16.16
C ILE A 43 16.06 -19.13 16.34
N PRO A 44 16.26 -19.77 17.51
CA PRO A 44 17.39 -20.65 17.75
C PRO A 44 17.47 -21.75 16.67
N HIS A 45 18.68 -22.07 16.21
CA HIS A 45 18.99 -23.10 15.21
C HIS A 45 18.57 -22.82 13.76
N LEU A 46 17.72 -21.83 13.48
CA LEU A 46 17.34 -21.44 12.10
C LEU A 46 17.99 -20.13 11.63
N ASP A 47 18.55 -19.34 12.55
CA ASP A 47 19.20 -18.04 12.27
C ASP A 47 18.35 -17.08 11.42
N CYS A 48 17.03 -17.14 11.60
CA CYS A 48 16.06 -16.26 10.95
C CYS A 48 15.15 -15.58 11.98
N SER A 49 14.57 -14.44 11.62
CA SER A 49 13.53 -13.77 12.40
C SER A 49 12.21 -14.56 12.33
N VAL A 50 11.33 -14.34 13.31
CA VAL A 50 9.98 -14.95 13.33
C VAL A 50 9.11 -14.46 12.18
N SER A 51 9.31 -13.22 11.75
CA SER A 51 8.60 -12.55 10.66
C SER A 51 9.53 -11.59 9.93
N ASP A 52 9.14 -11.17 8.74
CA ASP A 52 9.78 -10.08 7.98
C ASP A 52 9.44 -8.69 8.53
N HIS A 53 8.43 -8.62 9.42
CA HIS A 53 8.08 -7.45 10.23
C HIS A 53 8.36 -7.71 11.71
N PHE A 54 8.79 -6.68 12.44
CA PHE A 54 8.82 -6.75 13.90
C PHE A 54 7.43 -6.52 14.48
N ALA A 55 7.06 -7.27 15.51
CA ALA A 55 5.81 -7.04 16.19
C ALA A 55 5.91 -5.76 17.03
N TYR A 56 4.91 -4.88 16.98
CA TYR A 56 4.77 -3.81 17.95
C TYR A 56 3.84 -4.27 19.08
N SER A 57 4.08 -3.77 20.29
CA SER A 57 3.18 -3.93 21.44
C SER A 57 2.88 -2.57 22.03
N CYS A 58 1.62 -2.31 22.37
CA CYS A 58 1.24 -1.15 23.17
C CYS A 58 0.32 -1.58 24.31
N THR A 59 0.53 -1.01 25.49
CA THR A 59 -0.36 -1.13 26.64
C THR A 59 -1.08 0.18 26.79
N LEU A 60 -2.41 0.15 26.66
CA LEU A 60 -3.26 1.33 26.70
C LEU A 60 -4.11 1.29 27.97
N ASN A 61 -4.17 2.41 28.67
CA ASN A 61 -5.12 2.61 29.76
C ASN A 61 -6.34 3.35 29.23
N ILE A 62 -7.53 2.88 29.59
CA ILE A 62 -8.79 3.55 29.23
C ILE A 62 -9.00 4.67 30.24
N VAL A 63 -9.03 5.91 29.76
CA VAL A 63 -9.29 7.09 30.58
C VAL A 63 -10.81 7.25 30.72
N PRO A 64 -11.40 7.15 31.92
CA PRO A 64 -12.82 7.39 32.10
C PRO A 64 -13.13 8.86 31.79
N GLN A 65 -14.09 9.12 30.91
CA GLN A 65 -14.67 10.45 30.75
C GLN A 65 -15.57 10.76 31.96
N GLY A 66 -14.94 11.08 33.09
CA GLY A 66 -15.61 11.42 34.36
C GLY A 66 -15.21 12.81 34.83
N THR A 67 -16.01 13.81 34.47
CA THR A 67 -16.41 14.98 35.28
C THR A 67 -15.41 15.59 36.30
N GLU A 68 -14.14 15.77 35.97
CA GLU A 68 -13.26 16.60 36.79
C GLU A 68 -12.93 17.93 36.11
N SER A 69 -13.37 19.00 36.79
CA SER A 69 -13.24 20.41 36.47
C SER A 69 -11.79 20.80 36.16
N ARG A 70 -11.39 20.74 34.89
CA ARG A 70 -10.10 21.29 34.43
C ARG A 70 -10.02 22.79 34.79
N PRO A 71 -8.97 23.28 35.47
CA PRO A 71 -8.83 24.69 35.83
C PRO A 71 -8.85 25.56 34.57
N SER A 72 -9.57 26.68 34.62
CA SER A 72 -9.97 27.53 33.48
C SER A 72 -8.84 28.04 32.57
N THR A 73 -7.59 28.08 33.05
CA THR A 73 -6.39 28.39 32.25
C THR A 73 -5.96 27.24 31.34
N SER A 74 -6.22 25.98 31.75
CA SER A 74 -5.94 24.77 30.95
C SER A 74 -6.93 24.60 29.79
N VAL A 75 -8.14 25.15 29.90
CA VAL A 75 -9.20 25.01 28.87
C VAL A 75 -8.87 25.79 27.60
N LYS A 76 -8.24 26.97 27.69
CA LYS A 76 -7.78 27.70 26.50
C LYS A 76 -6.60 26.99 25.81
N ARG A 77 -5.63 26.50 26.59
CA ARG A 77 -4.47 25.76 26.07
C ARG A 77 -4.86 24.42 25.46
N ALA A 78 -5.79 23.69 26.09
CA ALA A 78 -6.39 22.48 25.54
C ALA A 78 -7.13 22.79 24.23
N LYS A 79 -8.02 23.78 24.19
CA LYS A 79 -8.72 24.18 22.96
C LYS A 79 -7.80 24.58 21.80
N THR A 80 -6.69 25.27 22.08
CA THR A 80 -5.69 25.61 21.05
C THR A 80 -4.93 24.38 20.58
N HIS A 81 -4.56 23.47 21.49
CA HIS A 81 -3.92 22.21 21.15
C HIS A 81 -4.84 21.30 20.32
N ASP A 82 -6.13 21.22 20.68
CA ASP A 82 -7.15 20.46 19.97
C ASP A 82 -7.33 21.00 18.54
N ARG A 83 -7.34 22.33 18.35
CA ARG A 83 -7.43 22.93 17.02
C ARG A 83 -6.19 22.65 16.17
N GLU A 84 -4.99 22.72 16.75
CA GLU A 84 -3.74 22.39 16.04
C GLU A 84 -3.73 20.92 15.61
N LEU A 85 -4.15 20.00 16.47
CA LEU A 85 -4.27 18.58 16.15
C LEU A 85 -5.28 18.32 15.03
N ILE A 86 -6.43 19.01 15.03
CA ILE A 86 -7.42 18.92 13.96
C ILE A 86 -6.84 19.43 12.64
N LEU A 87 -6.12 20.56 12.65
CA LEU A 87 -5.46 21.10 11.45
C LEU A 87 -4.38 20.15 10.92
N GLN A 88 -3.60 19.54 11.80
CA GLN A 88 -2.61 18.54 11.42
C GLN A 88 -3.27 17.30 10.79
N ARG A 89 -4.37 16.80 11.39
CA ARG A 89 -5.13 15.66 10.85
C ARG A 89 -5.74 15.99 9.49
N TYR A 90 -6.26 17.20 9.32
CA TYR A 90 -6.77 17.71 8.04
C TYR A 90 -5.66 17.71 6.97
N SER A 91 -4.48 18.26 7.28
CA SER A 91 -3.33 18.24 6.36
C SER A 91 -2.86 16.82 6.01
N ASN A 92 -2.97 15.86 6.94
CA ASN A 92 -2.63 14.46 6.67
C ASN A 92 -3.62 13.82 5.69
N TYR A 93 -4.92 14.14 5.78
CA TYR A 93 -5.92 13.65 4.83
C TYR A 93 -5.69 14.21 3.43
N GLU A 94 -5.43 15.51 3.30
CA GLU A 94 -5.05 16.14 2.03
C GLU A 94 -3.85 15.43 1.37
N THR A 95 -2.80 15.18 2.16
CA THR A 95 -1.60 14.47 1.69
C THR A 95 -1.93 13.04 1.25
N MET A 96 -2.82 12.36 1.97
CA MET A 96 -3.23 10.99 1.66
C MET A 96 -4.08 10.94 0.37
N ILE A 97 -4.98 11.90 0.16
CA ILE A 97 -5.78 12.03 -1.07
C ILE A 97 -4.86 12.27 -2.27
N GLU A 98 -3.88 13.17 -2.15
CA GLU A 98 -2.89 13.43 -3.22
C GLU A 98 -2.10 12.16 -3.57
N CYS A 99 -1.70 11.41 -2.54
CA CYS A 99 -1.00 10.14 -2.68
C CYS A 99 -1.88 9.12 -3.43
N ILE A 100 -3.14 8.94 -3.00
CA ILE A 100 -4.11 8.04 -3.64
C ILE A 100 -4.31 8.40 -5.11
N HIS A 101 -4.52 9.68 -5.44
CA HIS A 101 -4.68 10.14 -6.83
C HIS A 101 -3.46 9.83 -7.70
N THR A 102 -2.26 9.98 -7.14
CA THR A 102 -1.01 9.66 -7.84
C THR A 102 -0.90 8.17 -8.14
N TYR A 103 -1.24 7.32 -7.17
CA TYR A 103 -1.27 5.87 -7.36
C TYR A 103 -2.36 5.43 -8.34
N LEU A 104 -3.56 6.02 -8.26
CA LEU A 104 -4.69 5.67 -9.10
C LEU A 104 -4.40 5.92 -10.59
N LYS A 105 -3.76 7.05 -10.93
CA LYS A 105 -3.28 7.33 -12.30
C LYS A 105 -2.30 6.27 -12.79
N THR A 106 -1.39 5.84 -11.91
CA THR A 106 -0.38 4.83 -12.23
C THR A 106 -1.02 3.46 -12.44
N ALA A 107 -1.93 3.05 -11.55
CA ALA A 107 -2.66 1.79 -11.62
C ALA A 107 -3.52 1.71 -12.90
N GLN A 108 -4.24 2.77 -13.26
CA GLN A 108 -4.99 2.85 -14.51
C GLN A 108 -4.10 2.68 -15.74
N ARG A 109 -2.97 3.39 -15.77
CA ARG A 109 -2.01 3.31 -16.87
C ARG A 109 -1.40 1.92 -17.01
N GLN A 110 -1.00 1.32 -15.89
CA GLN A 110 -0.46 -0.04 -15.85
C GLN A 110 -1.48 -1.08 -16.32
N LYS A 111 -2.72 -0.99 -15.84
CA LYS A 111 -3.82 -1.85 -16.29
C LYS A 111 -4.03 -1.75 -17.81
N PHE A 112 -4.06 -0.53 -18.35
CA PHE A 112 -4.22 -0.31 -19.79
C PHE A 112 -3.08 -0.94 -20.59
N PHE A 113 -1.82 -0.66 -20.23
CA PHE A 113 -0.67 -1.21 -20.96
C PHE A 113 -0.57 -2.74 -20.86
N ARG A 114 -0.85 -3.33 -19.70
CA ARG A 114 -0.90 -4.79 -19.54
C ARG A 114 -2.03 -5.41 -20.37
N GLY A 115 -3.19 -4.76 -20.39
CA GLY A 115 -4.33 -5.21 -21.22
C GLY A 115 -4.04 -5.11 -22.71
N LEU A 116 -3.36 -4.05 -23.14
CA LEU A 116 -2.90 -3.88 -24.52
C LEU A 116 -1.86 -4.94 -24.89
N HIS A 117 -0.90 -5.24 -23.99
CA HIS A 117 0.11 -6.28 -24.20
C HIS A 117 -0.54 -7.65 -24.39
N PHE A 118 -1.59 -8.00 -23.62
CA PHE A 118 -2.37 -9.22 -23.82
C PHE A 118 -2.98 -9.30 -25.23
N TRP A 119 -3.67 -8.24 -25.69
CA TRP A 119 -4.27 -8.23 -27.03
C TRP A 119 -3.22 -8.29 -28.14
N ALA A 120 -2.12 -7.57 -28.00
CA ALA A 120 -1.00 -7.63 -28.93
C ALA A 120 -0.40 -9.06 -28.98
N SER A 121 -0.27 -9.71 -27.82
CA SER A 121 0.21 -11.09 -27.72
C SER A 121 -0.70 -12.09 -28.42
N ILE A 122 -2.03 -11.91 -28.36
CA ILE A 122 -2.98 -12.75 -29.11
C ILE A 122 -2.75 -12.61 -30.62
N LEU A 123 -2.65 -11.39 -31.13
CA LEU A 123 -2.43 -11.14 -32.56
C LEU A 123 -1.09 -11.76 -33.03
N LEU A 124 -0.06 -11.59 -32.22
CA LEU A 124 1.28 -12.06 -32.51
C LEU A 124 1.38 -13.60 -32.41
N LEU A 125 0.63 -14.23 -31.50
CA LEU A 125 0.45 -15.68 -31.46
C LEU A 125 -0.17 -16.21 -32.77
N ILE A 126 -1.28 -15.61 -33.23
CA ILE A 126 -1.95 -15.99 -34.47
C ILE A 126 -0.99 -15.84 -35.66
N ALA A 127 -0.27 -14.71 -35.74
CA ALA A 127 0.72 -14.48 -36.78
C ALA A 127 1.85 -15.53 -36.75
N SER A 128 2.34 -15.89 -35.55
CA SER A 128 3.40 -16.90 -35.40
C SER A 128 2.96 -18.28 -35.89
N LEU A 129 1.70 -18.68 -35.66
CA LEU A 129 1.16 -19.94 -36.16
C LEU A 129 1.15 -19.98 -37.69
N VAL A 130 0.70 -18.90 -38.34
CA VAL A 130 0.70 -18.77 -39.80
C VAL A 130 2.13 -18.85 -40.34
N VAL A 131 3.06 -18.05 -39.79
CA VAL A 131 4.46 -18.01 -40.24
C VAL A 131 5.16 -19.36 -40.06
N THR A 132 4.85 -20.09 -38.99
CA THR A 132 5.39 -21.42 -38.74
C THR A 132 5.06 -22.39 -39.87
N THR A 133 3.84 -22.34 -40.44
CA THR A 133 3.46 -23.22 -41.56
C THR A 133 4.28 -22.96 -42.83
N PHE A 134 4.55 -21.69 -43.15
CA PHE A 134 5.36 -21.32 -44.33
C PHE A 134 6.84 -21.63 -44.14
N THR A 135 7.37 -21.36 -42.95
CA THR A 135 8.79 -21.59 -42.64
C THR A 135 9.12 -23.06 -42.50
N ALA A 136 8.22 -23.88 -41.94
CA ALA A 136 8.38 -25.34 -41.87
C ALA A 136 8.50 -25.98 -43.25
N ASN A 137 7.72 -25.50 -44.23
CA ASN A 137 7.76 -25.99 -45.61
C ASN A 137 9.07 -25.68 -46.35
N LYS A 138 9.80 -24.62 -45.97
CA LYS A 138 11.09 -24.26 -46.59
C LYS A 138 12.31 -24.73 -45.80
N ALA A 139 12.22 -24.65 -44.48
CA ALA A 139 13.30 -24.94 -43.55
C ALA A 139 12.72 -25.46 -42.21
N GLY A 140 12.46 -26.76 -42.14
CA GLY A 140 11.80 -27.40 -40.98
C GLY A 140 12.42 -27.08 -39.62
N TRP A 141 13.75 -26.97 -39.54
CA TRP A 141 14.46 -26.63 -38.30
C TRP A 141 14.14 -25.23 -37.75
N SER A 142 13.78 -24.27 -38.61
CA SER A 142 13.45 -22.90 -38.21
C SER A 142 12.11 -22.79 -37.48
N SER A 143 11.21 -23.76 -37.66
CA SER A 143 9.88 -23.80 -37.02
C SER A 143 9.98 -23.90 -35.49
N ILE A 144 11.04 -24.52 -34.97
CA ILE A 144 11.28 -24.67 -33.53
C ILE A 144 11.36 -23.30 -32.85
N PHE A 145 12.03 -22.32 -33.47
CA PHE A 145 12.16 -20.97 -32.91
C PHE A 145 10.80 -20.25 -32.84
N TRP A 146 9.95 -20.42 -33.85
CA TRP A 146 8.60 -19.83 -33.85
C TRP A 146 7.69 -20.46 -32.81
N VAL A 147 7.80 -21.78 -32.58
CA VAL A 147 7.06 -22.47 -31.51
C VAL A 147 7.50 -22.00 -30.13
N LEU A 148 8.82 -21.91 -29.88
CA LEU A 148 9.34 -21.38 -28.61
C LEU A 148 8.93 -19.92 -28.37
N PHE A 149 8.95 -19.11 -29.43
CA PHE A 149 8.47 -17.74 -29.38
C PHE A 149 6.97 -17.66 -29.05
N ALA A 150 6.14 -18.49 -29.69
CA ALA A 150 4.71 -18.56 -29.42
C ALA A 150 4.42 -18.96 -27.96
N ILE A 151 5.19 -19.90 -27.39
CA ILE A 151 5.09 -20.29 -25.97
C ILE A 151 5.43 -19.10 -25.07
N ALA A 152 6.54 -18.41 -25.31
CA ALA A 152 6.96 -17.27 -24.50
C ALA A 152 5.92 -16.14 -24.52
N VAL A 153 5.39 -15.81 -25.70
CA VAL A 153 4.34 -14.80 -25.91
C VAL A 153 3.03 -15.21 -25.25
N SER A 154 2.67 -16.50 -25.32
CA SER A 154 1.46 -17.01 -24.68
C SER A 154 1.54 -16.87 -23.15
N ILE A 155 2.68 -17.24 -22.56
CA ILE A 155 2.88 -17.15 -21.10
C ILE A 155 2.86 -15.67 -20.65
N SER A 156 3.67 -14.82 -21.27
CA SER A 156 3.74 -13.40 -20.87
C SER A 156 2.42 -12.68 -21.08
N GLY A 157 1.78 -12.90 -22.23
CA GLY A 157 0.48 -12.32 -22.55
C GLY A 157 -0.61 -12.74 -21.57
N THR A 158 -0.73 -14.05 -21.27
CA THR A 158 -1.76 -14.56 -20.35
C THR A 158 -1.57 -14.05 -18.92
N ILE A 159 -0.34 -13.94 -18.43
CA ILE A 159 -0.04 -13.37 -17.11
C ILE A 159 -0.46 -11.89 -17.07
N ASP A 160 -0.06 -11.08 -18.06
CA ASP A 160 -0.43 -9.67 -18.11
C ASP A 160 -1.95 -9.46 -18.29
N GLY A 161 -2.60 -10.35 -19.04
CA GLY A 161 -4.05 -10.40 -19.16
C GLY A 161 -4.72 -10.66 -17.80
N ALA A 162 -4.27 -11.68 -17.07
CA ALA A 162 -4.78 -11.99 -15.73
C ALA A 162 -4.60 -10.80 -14.77
N ILE A 163 -3.43 -10.16 -14.76
CA ILE A 163 -3.15 -8.98 -13.94
C ILE A 163 -4.07 -7.82 -14.35
N SER A 164 -4.25 -7.55 -15.63
CA SER A 164 -5.06 -6.42 -16.11
C SER A 164 -6.57 -6.60 -15.83
N PHE A 165 -7.13 -7.78 -16.12
CA PHE A 165 -8.57 -8.01 -16.05
C PHE A 165 -9.07 -8.37 -14.64
N LEU A 166 -8.31 -9.18 -13.88
CA LEU A 166 -8.71 -9.62 -12.54
C LEU A 166 -8.25 -8.61 -11.49
N PHE A 167 -6.93 -8.45 -11.36
CA PHE A 167 -6.32 -7.66 -10.27
C PHE A 167 -6.45 -6.15 -10.50
N GLY A 168 -6.26 -5.67 -11.72
CA GLY A 168 -6.35 -4.24 -12.03
C GLY A 168 -7.77 -3.67 -11.85
N ARG A 169 -8.82 -4.50 -11.86
CA ARG A 169 -10.18 -4.05 -11.54
C ARG A 169 -10.44 -4.01 -10.04
N SER A 170 -9.97 -5.00 -9.28
CA SER A 170 -10.13 -5.02 -7.83
C SER A 170 -9.32 -3.91 -7.17
N GLU A 171 -8.08 -3.69 -7.60
CA GLU A 171 -7.19 -2.67 -7.06
C GLU A 171 -7.75 -1.25 -7.23
N ILE A 172 -8.18 -0.89 -8.44
CA ILE A 172 -8.76 0.44 -8.69
C ILE A 172 -10.02 0.67 -7.84
N ARG A 173 -10.85 -0.36 -7.66
CA ARG A 173 -12.05 -0.26 -6.82
C ARG A 173 -11.69 -0.11 -5.34
N ALA A 174 -10.73 -0.89 -4.84
CA ALA A 174 -10.27 -0.78 -3.46
C ALA A 174 -9.65 0.60 -3.19
N LEU A 175 -8.82 1.14 -4.11
CA LEU A 175 -8.29 2.49 -3.99
C LEU A 175 -9.40 3.55 -3.98
N SER A 176 -10.42 3.40 -4.83
CA SER A 176 -11.56 4.32 -4.90
C SER A 176 -12.43 4.28 -3.64
N GLU A 177 -12.57 3.12 -3.00
CA GLU A 177 -13.29 2.96 -1.73
C GLU A 177 -12.54 3.67 -0.61
N VAL A 178 -11.24 3.43 -0.49
CA VAL A 178 -10.38 4.13 0.47
C VAL A 178 -10.39 5.65 0.23
N GLU A 179 -10.37 6.10 -1.03
CA GLU A 179 -10.50 7.51 -1.38
C GLU A 179 -11.80 8.12 -0.81
N GLN A 180 -12.93 7.42 -0.97
CA GLN A 180 -14.22 7.88 -0.47
C GLN A 180 -14.25 7.93 1.06
N GLU A 181 -13.72 6.91 1.75
CA GLU A 181 -13.63 6.89 3.21
C GLU A 181 -12.81 8.07 3.75
N VAL A 182 -11.71 8.40 3.08
CA VAL A 182 -10.84 9.51 3.46
C VAL A 182 -11.50 10.86 3.20
N LEU A 183 -12.16 11.04 2.06
CA LEU A 183 -12.90 12.27 1.74
C LEU A 183 -14.04 12.52 2.74
N ASP A 184 -14.77 11.47 3.12
CA ASP A 184 -15.83 11.58 4.13
C ASP A 184 -15.26 11.97 5.50
N ALA A 185 -14.12 11.39 5.89
CA ALA A 185 -13.42 11.75 7.13
C ALA A 185 -12.87 13.20 7.11
N GLU A 186 -12.40 13.66 5.95
CA GLU A 186 -11.92 15.02 5.73
C GLU A 186 -13.07 16.04 5.84
N HIS A 187 -14.17 15.81 5.12
CA HIS A 187 -15.37 16.66 5.18
C HIS A 187 -15.93 16.75 6.60
N HIS A 188 -15.94 15.63 7.33
CA HIS A 188 -16.36 15.61 8.73
C HIS A 188 -15.46 16.46 9.63
N LEU A 189 -14.15 16.54 9.37
CA LEU A 189 -13.28 17.48 10.10
C LEU A 189 -13.52 18.93 9.69
N GLN A 190 -13.78 19.18 8.41
CA GLN A 190 -14.05 20.52 7.89
C GLN A 190 -15.29 21.14 8.53
N THR A 191 -16.34 20.35 8.80
CA THR A 191 -17.54 20.84 9.50
C THR A 191 -17.20 21.35 10.91
N PHE A 192 -16.39 20.62 11.69
CA PHE A 192 -15.95 21.09 13.02
C PHE A 192 -15.07 22.34 12.97
N LEU A 193 -14.29 22.51 11.90
CA LEU A 193 -13.48 23.71 11.69
C LEU A 193 -14.33 24.93 11.29
N SER A 194 -15.50 24.71 10.67
CA SER A 194 -16.41 25.74 10.18
C SER A 194 -17.48 26.19 11.19
N GLU A 195 -17.90 25.31 12.11
CA GLU A 195 -18.90 25.61 13.15
C GLU A 195 -18.34 26.43 14.34
N LYS A 196 -17.07 26.81 14.32
CA LYS A 196 -16.38 27.57 15.38
C LYS A 196 -15.69 28.82 14.85
#